data_AF-A0A0B1T5K5-F1
#
_entry.id   AF-A0A0B1T5K5-F1
#
_cell.length_a   1.000
_cell.length_b   1.000
_cell.length_c   1.000
_cell.angle_alpha   90.00
_cell.angle_beta   90.00
_cell.angle_gamma   90.00
#
_symmetry.space_group_name_H-M   'P 1'
#
loop_
_entity.id
_entity.type
_entity.pdbx_description
1 polymer ?
#
loop_
_entity_poly.entity_id
_entity_poly.type
_entity_poly.pdbx_seq_one_letter_code
_entity_poly.pdbx_strand_id
1 'polypeptide(L)'
;LQISDNVRVRPERYSIIPVPNPFVVPGGRFREIYYWDSFFIIKGLLASHMYVTVRGMIENMQYLIETRARTGPPKQQNHFQVRLRTKRQPYLLSEPLTAPTTYLVRPCLLHGHERSWNLWKKLLPTLRKEMAFFQANRSVIMEGWPGPLYRYRVVTDSPRPESYREDIESAAHLHEEADKQRLWGDIAAAAESGRDFSSRWFGVTGPFAGKLASTRTSEIVPVDLNAIICGNLQLMGDLYDAIGDIDGSKWCAQSADLMKQTIHQVLWNETAGCWFDYDIKNDQHIRMFSDTNFFPMYTKATHATFNSERVVDYLRVTGVLEFPGGVPSSLVASGEQWDFPNAWAPTMWILIEGLRLNGQKEIALQITEKWVRKNFNMWRASGGKMYEKYNVVSACYKIIGGGGEYEMQEGFGWTNGVLLDLLVTYGNQLTWSPAEECECCVLDCICLV
;
A
#
# COMPACT_ATOMS: atom_id res chain seq x y z
N LEU A 1 13.10 0.77 -17.11
CA LEU A 1 12.53 1.42 -18.30
C LEU A 1 13.03 2.86 -18.38
N GLN A 2 13.26 3.35 -19.60
CA GLN A 2 13.51 4.76 -19.89
C GLN A 2 12.38 5.25 -20.80
N ILE A 3 11.75 6.38 -20.46
CA ILE A 3 10.68 6.95 -21.28
C ILE A 3 11.28 7.49 -22.58
N SER A 4 10.62 7.21 -23.70
CA SER A 4 11.00 7.74 -25.01
C SER A 4 10.97 9.28 -25.01
N ASP A 5 11.97 9.90 -25.60
CA ASP A 5 12.03 11.37 -25.75
C ASP A 5 10.82 11.93 -26.50
N ASN A 6 10.16 11.14 -27.35
CA ASN A 6 8.93 11.53 -28.03
C ASN A 6 7.80 11.89 -27.06
N VAL A 7 7.74 11.27 -25.88
CA VAL A 7 6.76 11.61 -24.83
C VAL A 7 7.01 13.03 -24.30
N ARG A 8 8.27 13.45 -24.19
CA ARG A 8 8.64 14.81 -23.78
C ARG A 8 8.35 15.83 -24.86
N VAL A 9 8.55 15.47 -26.13
CA VAL A 9 8.36 16.36 -27.28
C VAL A 9 6.88 16.52 -27.64
N ARG A 10 6.09 15.44 -27.55
CA ARG A 10 4.66 15.40 -27.95
C ARG A 10 3.79 14.79 -26.84
N PRO A 11 3.80 15.38 -25.63
CA PRO A 11 3.11 14.80 -24.49
C PRO A 11 1.61 14.59 -24.74
N GLU A 12 0.99 15.40 -25.60
CA GLU A 12 -0.43 15.31 -25.96
C GLU A 12 -0.83 13.97 -26.62
N ARG A 13 0.13 13.21 -27.15
CA ARG A 13 -0.12 11.93 -27.84
C ARG A 13 0.03 10.71 -26.94
N TYR A 14 0.46 10.90 -25.70
CA TYR A 14 0.75 9.83 -24.77
C TYR A 14 0.00 10.05 -23.46
N SER A 15 -0.43 8.95 -22.85
CA SER A 15 -1.03 8.98 -21.52
C SER A 15 0.05 9.05 -20.42
N ILE A 16 1.21 8.43 -20.63
CA ILE A 16 2.31 8.41 -19.68
C ILE A 16 2.92 9.79 -19.45
N ILE A 17 3.12 10.15 -18.18
CA ILE A 17 3.78 11.40 -17.77
C ILE A 17 5.31 11.23 -17.86
N PRO A 18 6.03 12.12 -18.55
CA PRO A 18 7.48 12.03 -18.65
C PRO A 18 8.14 12.27 -17.29
N VAL A 19 9.17 11.50 -16.98
CA VAL A 19 10.02 11.67 -15.78
C VAL A 19 11.49 11.78 -16.17
N PRO A 20 12.35 12.43 -15.35
CA PRO A 20 13.74 12.74 -15.73
C PRO A 20 14.63 11.50 -15.86
N ASN A 21 14.46 10.50 -15.01
CA ASN A 21 15.38 9.36 -14.86
C ASN A 21 14.72 8.01 -15.25
N PRO A 22 15.52 6.98 -15.58
CA PRO A 22 15.00 5.61 -15.68
C PRO A 22 14.40 5.13 -14.36
N PHE A 23 13.42 4.23 -14.45
CA PHE A 23 12.73 3.65 -13.30
C PHE A 23 12.40 2.17 -13.53
N VAL A 24 12.04 1.48 -12.45
CA VAL A 24 11.55 0.10 -12.48
C VAL A 24 10.03 0.12 -12.33
N VAL A 25 9.35 -0.76 -13.06
CA VAL A 25 7.89 -0.93 -13.02
C VAL A 25 7.54 -2.23 -12.29
N PRO A 26 6.29 -2.41 -11.83
CA PRO A 26 5.88 -3.65 -11.19
C PRO A 26 6.03 -4.88 -12.11
N GLY A 27 5.46 -4.87 -13.31
CA GLY A 27 5.56 -5.98 -14.26
C GLY A 27 4.29 -6.22 -15.07
N GLY A 28 4.39 -7.03 -16.12
CA GLY A 28 3.25 -7.38 -16.98
C GLY A 28 2.59 -6.17 -17.66
N ARG A 29 1.29 -5.97 -17.37
CA ARG A 29 0.49 -4.85 -17.91
C ARG A 29 0.89 -3.48 -17.35
N PHE A 30 1.53 -3.44 -16.18
CA PHE A 30 1.89 -2.20 -15.49
C PHE A 30 3.19 -1.63 -16.07
N ARG A 31 3.06 -0.52 -16.81
CA ARG A 31 4.15 0.07 -17.61
C ARG A 31 4.60 1.44 -17.12
N GLU A 32 4.01 1.91 -16.04
CA GLU A 32 4.24 3.19 -15.41
C GLU A 32 4.90 3.05 -14.03
N ILE A 33 5.30 4.18 -13.46
CA ILE A 33 5.76 4.24 -12.07
C ILE A 33 4.53 4.11 -11.16
N TYR A 34 4.54 3.12 -10.29
CA TYR A 34 3.55 2.95 -9.23
C TYR A 34 4.13 3.41 -7.90
N TYR A 35 3.31 4.12 -7.11
CA TYR A 35 3.83 4.89 -5.99
C TYR A 35 4.36 4.02 -4.85
N TRP A 36 3.47 3.28 -4.18
CA TRP A 36 3.86 2.42 -3.05
C TRP A 36 4.68 1.20 -3.49
N ASP A 37 4.47 0.66 -4.69
CA ASP A 37 5.32 -0.38 -5.29
C ASP A 37 6.79 0.04 -5.31
N SER A 38 7.05 1.31 -5.65
CA SER A 38 8.40 1.85 -5.73
C SER A 38 9.15 1.75 -4.40
N PHE A 39 8.45 1.77 -3.25
CA PHE A 39 9.08 1.56 -1.95
C PHE A 39 9.68 0.17 -1.84
N PHE A 40 8.89 -0.85 -2.13
CA PHE A 40 9.34 -2.23 -2.06
C PHE A 40 10.38 -2.55 -3.14
N ILE A 41 10.22 -2.01 -4.35
CA ILE A 41 11.21 -2.11 -5.42
C ILE A 41 12.55 -1.49 -4.99
N ILE A 42 12.54 -0.28 -4.42
CA ILE A 42 13.76 0.39 -3.94
C ILE A 42 14.50 -0.49 -2.92
N LYS A 43 13.79 -1.20 -2.04
CA LYS A 43 14.44 -2.11 -1.09
C LYS A 43 15.20 -3.24 -1.80
N GLY A 44 14.62 -3.87 -2.82
CA GLY A 44 15.33 -4.86 -3.64
C GLY A 44 16.52 -4.27 -4.40
N LEU A 45 16.36 -3.05 -4.92
CA LEU A 45 17.43 -2.34 -5.61
C LEU A 45 18.60 -2.03 -4.66
N LEU A 46 18.32 -1.66 -3.41
CA LEU A 46 19.34 -1.44 -2.38
C LEU A 46 20.06 -2.74 -1.99
N ALA A 47 19.30 -3.82 -1.80
CA ALA A 47 19.87 -5.16 -1.60
C ALA A 47 20.77 -5.60 -2.77
N SER A 48 20.50 -5.09 -3.97
CA SER A 48 21.28 -5.33 -5.19
C SER A 48 22.33 -4.25 -5.49
N HIS A 49 22.59 -3.33 -4.55
CA HIS A 49 23.55 -2.22 -4.69
C HIS A 49 23.29 -1.26 -5.88
N MET A 50 22.05 -1.15 -6.36
CA MET A 50 21.65 -0.30 -7.49
C MET A 50 21.36 1.15 -7.05
N TYR A 51 22.29 1.77 -6.33
CA TYR A 51 22.09 3.08 -5.68
C TYR A 51 21.76 4.23 -6.66
N VAL A 52 22.34 4.19 -7.87
CA VAL A 52 22.07 5.20 -8.91
C VAL A 52 20.61 5.14 -9.37
N THR A 53 20.09 3.92 -9.58
CA THR A 53 18.68 3.70 -9.96
C THR A 53 17.74 4.15 -8.85
N VAL A 54 18.05 3.81 -7.60
CA VAL A 54 17.28 4.24 -6.42
C VAL A 54 17.17 5.76 -6.37
N ARG A 55 18.30 6.46 -6.49
CA ARG A 55 18.31 7.92 -6.53
C ARG A 55 17.46 8.48 -7.67
N GLY A 56 17.57 7.90 -8.87
CA GLY A 56 16.79 8.29 -10.03
C GLY A 56 15.28 8.15 -9.81
N MET A 57 14.84 7.06 -9.16
CA MET A 57 13.43 6.85 -8.81
C MET A 57 12.92 7.86 -7.78
N ILE A 58 13.71 8.19 -6.75
CA ILE A 58 13.35 9.24 -5.77
C ILE A 58 13.21 10.61 -6.45
N GLU A 59 14.16 10.97 -7.32
CA GLU A 59 14.12 12.22 -8.10
C GLU A 59 12.93 12.25 -9.08
N ASN A 60 12.51 11.10 -9.62
CA ASN A 60 11.30 11.00 -10.44
C ASN A 60 10.04 11.30 -9.62
N MET A 61 9.92 10.76 -8.41
CA MET A 61 8.77 11.05 -7.52
C MET A 61 8.74 12.51 -7.12
N GLN A 62 9.90 13.08 -6.78
CA GLN A 62 10.03 14.50 -6.53
C GLN A 62 9.51 15.32 -7.73
N TYR A 63 9.94 14.97 -8.94
CA TYR A 63 9.49 15.63 -10.17
C TYR A 63 7.97 15.54 -10.37
N LEU A 64 7.36 14.39 -10.10
CA LEU A 64 5.91 14.19 -10.25
C LEU A 64 5.12 15.07 -9.25
N ILE A 65 5.53 15.10 -7.98
CA ILE A 65 4.88 15.94 -6.95
C ILE A 65 5.03 17.43 -7.28
N GLU A 66 6.24 17.87 -7.64
CA GLU A 66 6.53 19.26 -8.05
C GLU A 66 5.68 19.67 -9.26
N THR A 67 5.60 18.81 -10.27
CA THR A 67 4.83 19.07 -11.49
C THR A 67 3.35 19.21 -11.17
N ARG A 68 2.82 18.36 -10.28
CA ARG A 68 1.42 18.43 -9.84
C ARG A 68 1.11 19.66 -9.01
N ALA A 69 1.98 20.01 -8.06
CA ALA A 69 1.80 21.20 -7.24
C ALA A 69 1.72 22.47 -8.09
N ARG A 70 2.44 22.52 -9.21
CA ARG A 70 2.42 23.65 -10.16
C ARG A 70 1.17 23.67 -11.04
N THR A 71 0.65 22.52 -11.45
CA THR A 71 -0.51 22.44 -12.36
C THR A 71 -1.86 22.48 -11.63
N GLY A 72 -1.87 22.17 -10.33
CA GLY A 72 -3.06 22.10 -9.48
C GLY A 72 -3.95 20.86 -9.79
N PRO A 73 -4.81 20.43 -8.85
CA PRO A 73 -5.87 19.47 -9.17
C PRO A 73 -6.82 20.08 -10.23
N PRO A 74 -7.40 19.30 -11.16
CA PRO A 74 -8.43 19.80 -12.06
C PRO A 74 -9.55 20.50 -11.27
N LYS A 75 -10.14 21.58 -11.82
CA LYS A 75 -11.27 22.32 -11.21
C LYS A 75 -12.51 21.45 -10.92
N GLN A 76 -12.51 20.18 -11.33
CA GLN A 76 -13.61 19.22 -11.17
C GLN A 76 -13.21 17.94 -10.41
N GLN A 77 -11.92 17.75 -10.02
CA GLN A 77 -11.47 16.49 -9.41
C GLN A 77 -10.29 16.67 -8.44
N ASN A 78 -10.34 16.00 -7.28
CA ASN A 78 -9.29 16.04 -6.25
C ASN A 78 -8.41 14.78 -6.24
N HIS A 79 -8.06 14.20 -7.40
CA HIS A 79 -7.29 12.96 -7.53
C HIS A 79 -5.77 13.19 -7.68
N PHE A 80 -4.91 12.28 -7.20
CA PHE A 80 -3.43 12.37 -7.33
C PHE A 80 -2.90 11.95 -8.70
N GLN A 81 -3.37 12.64 -9.73
CA GLN A 81 -2.85 12.55 -11.10
C GLN A 81 -2.16 13.85 -11.52
N VAL A 82 -1.09 13.73 -12.32
CA VAL A 82 -0.41 14.87 -12.96
C VAL A 82 -1.04 15.10 -14.33
N ARG A 83 -1.60 16.29 -14.57
CA ARG A 83 -2.08 16.70 -15.90
C ARG A 83 -0.95 17.35 -16.72
N LEU A 84 -0.81 16.97 -17.99
CA LEU A 84 -0.26 17.84 -19.03
C LEU A 84 -1.39 18.59 -19.75
N ARG A 85 -1.16 19.88 -19.98
CA ARG A 85 -2.11 20.98 -20.20
C ARG A 85 -2.87 20.94 -21.56
N THR A 86 -3.46 19.82 -21.97
CA THR A 86 -4.32 19.79 -23.16
C THR A 86 -5.67 19.13 -22.89
N LYS A 87 -6.73 19.64 -23.52
CA LYS A 87 -8.15 19.30 -23.31
C LYS A 87 -8.56 17.97 -23.98
N ARG A 88 -7.62 17.06 -24.25
CA ARG A 88 -7.87 15.85 -25.06
C ARG A 88 -6.99 14.66 -24.62
N GLN A 89 -6.89 14.40 -23.33
CA GLN A 89 -6.15 13.23 -22.83
C GLN A 89 -7.03 12.43 -21.86
N PRO A 90 -7.23 11.12 -22.09
CA PRO A 90 -7.87 10.24 -21.13
C PRO A 90 -6.97 10.08 -19.89
N TYR A 91 -7.64 10.13 -18.74
CA TYR A 91 -7.06 10.13 -17.39
C TYR A 91 -6.33 8.82 -17.09
N LEU A 92 -5.30 8.89 -16.24
CA LEU A 92 -4.35 7.80 -16.03
C LEU A 92 -4.39 7.34 -14.59
N LEU A 93 -4.89 6.13 -14.33
CA LEU A 93 -4.73 5.33 -13.11
C LEU A 93 -5.04 6.04 -11.79
N SER A 94 -6.03 5.54 -11.07
CA SER A 94 -6.19 5.87 -9.66
C SER A 94 -5.04 5.29 -8.83
N GLU A 95 -3.88 5.96 -8.86
CA GLU A 95 -2.64 5.47 -8.23
C GLU A 95 -2.76 5.37 -6.70
N PRO A 96 -2.27 4.27 -6.10
CA PRO A 96 -2.23 4.09 -4.66
C PRO A 96 -1.37 5.17 -3.98
N LEU A 97 -2.01 6.12 -3.31
CA LEU A 97 -1.35 7.14 -2.49
C LEU A 97 -0.96 6.63 -1.09
N THR A 98 -1.03 5.32 -0.89
CA THR A 98 -0.84 4.68 0.41
C THR A 98 0.47 5.09 1.07
N ALA A 99 1.55 5.35 0.32
CA ALA A 99 2.84 5.73 0.89
C ALA A 99 3.40 7.03 0.27
N PRO A 100 3.38 8.17 0.99
CA PRO A 100 4.13 9.37 0.65
C PRO A 100 5.61 9.11 0.38
N THR A 101 6.23 9.97 -0.42
CA THR A 101 7.61 9.83 -0.95
C THR A 101 8.63 9.73 0.17
N THR A 102 8.26 10.17 1.37
CA THR A 102 9.01 10.02 2.61
C THR A 102 9.41 8.56 2.85
N TYR A 103 8.55 7.56 2.58
CA TYR A 103 8.91 6.15 2.76
C TYR A 103 10.00 5.68 1.79
N LEU A 104 10.06 6.21 0.57
CA LEU A 104 11.09 5.86 -0.43
C LEU A 104 12.50 6.25 0.02
N VAL A 105 12.58 7.22 0.93
CA VAL A 105 13.83 7.77 1.47
C VAL A 105 14.32 6.98 2.70
N ARG A 106 13.39 6.36 3.45
CA ARG A 106 13.70 5.65 4.70
C ARG A 106 14.79 4.58 4.52
N PRO A 107 14.76 3.71 3.49
CA PRO A 107 15.82 2.75 3.27
C PRO A 107 17.18 3.42 2.98
N CYS A 108 17.20 4.54 2.26
CA CYS A 108 18.44 5.26 1.96
C CYS A 108 19.11 5.86 3.20
N LEU A 109 18.34 6.27 4.21
CA LEU A 109 18.87 6.75 5.49
C LEU A 109 19.55 5.64 6.29
N LEU A 110 18.98 4.43 6.28
CA LEU A 110 19.51 3.28 7.01
C LEU A 110 20.81 2.73 6.39
N HIS A 111 21.04 2.96 5.10
CA HIS A 111 22.25 2.51 4.39
C HIS A 111 23.43 3.50 4.42
N GLY A 112 23.40 4.55 5.26
CA GLY A 112 24.63 5.20 5.75
C GLY A 112 25.41 6.08 4.75
N HIS A 113 24.75 6.77 3.81
CA HIS A 113 25.45 7.74 2.96
C HIS A 113 25.42 9.17 3.56
N GLU A 114 26.48 9.50 4.31
CA GLU A 114 26.80 10.84 4.88
C GLU A 114 26.84 12.00 3.86
N ARG A 115 26.73 11.73 2.55
CA ARG A 115 26.74 12.76 1.49
C ARG A 115 25.34 13.21 1.03
N SER A 116 24.30 12.86 1.77
CA SER A 116 22.89 13.03 1.34
C SER A 116 22.22 14.34 1.79
N TRP A 117 22.91 15.21 2.52
CA TRP A 117 22.29 16.43 3.09
C TRP A 117 21.74 17.37 2.02
N ASN A 118 22.43 17.46 0.88
CA ASN A 118 21.95 18.24 -0.26
C ASN A 118 20.72 17.62 -0.93
N LEU A 119 20.55 16.30 -0.86
CA LEU A 119 19.35 15.62 -1.34
C LEU A 119 18.17 15.90 -0.40
N TRP A 120 18.37 15.79 0.92
CA TRP A 120 17.32 16.05 1.92
C TRP A 120 16.83 17.49 1.89
N LYS A 121 17.75 18.46 1.84
CA LYS A 121 17.39 19.88 1.70
C LYS A 121 16.53 20.16 0.46
N LYS A 122 16.77 19.43 -0.64
CA LYS A 122 15.98 19.55 -1.87
C LYS A 122 14.62 18.85 -1.76
N LEU A 123 14.55 17.72 -1.05
CA LEU A 123 13.36 16.88 -1.01
C LEU A 123 12.33 17.34 0.03
N LEU A 124 12.78 17.84 1.19
CA LEU A 124 11.90 18.27 2.29
C LEU A 124 10.79 19.25 1.88
N PRO A 125 11.05 20.29 1.05
CA PRO A 125 9.99 21.15 0.53
C PRO A 125 8.94 20.38 -0.28
N THR A 126 9.35 19.38 -1.06
CA THR A 126 8.44 18.53 -1.84
C THR A 126 7.61 17.63 -0.92
N LEU A 127 8.21 17.04 0.12
CA LEU A 127 7.48 16.23 1.11
C LEU A 127 6.43 17.06 1.86
N ARG A 128 6.76 18.31 2.22
CA ARG A 128 5.79 19.25 2.81
C ARG A 128 4.60 19.52 1.88
N LYS A 129 4.83 19.73 0.58
CA LYS A 129 3.74 19.93 -0.39
C LYS A 129 2.80 18.71 -0.44
N GLU A 130 3.37 17.52 -0.37
CA GLU A 130 2.58 16.29 -0.31
C GLU A 130 1.76 16.18 0.98
N MET A 131 2.37 16.40 2.16
CA MET A 131 1.64 16.39 3.43
C MET A 131 0.52 17.43 3.46
N ALA A 132 0.76 18.62 2.91
CA ALA A 132 -0.25 19.65 2.75
C ALA A 132 -1.41 19.22 1.83
N PHE A 133 -1.13 18.42 0.79
CA PHE A 133 -2.18 17.85 -0.06
C PHE A 133 -3.10 16.92 0.75
N PHE A 134 -2.54 15.98 1.53
CA PHE A 134 -3.35 15.09 2.38
C PHE A 134 -4.14 15.89 3.42
N GLN A 135 -3.51 16.87 4.07
CA GLN A 135 -4.18 17.71 5.06
C GLN A 135 -5.35 18.48 4.46
N ALA A 136 -5.19 19.07 3.28
CA ALA A 136 -6.25 19.86 2.66
C ALA A 136 -7.36 19.01 2.03
N ASN A 137 -7.07 17.81 1.53
CA ASN A 137 -7.99 17.07 0.65
C ASN A 137 -8.43 15.71 1.17
N ARG A 138 -7.78 15.18 2.22
CA ARG A 138 -8.03 13.84 2.76
C ARG A 138 -8.33 13.83 4.26
N SER A 139 -8.13 14.95 4.95
CA SER A 139 -8.40 15.03 6.39
C SER A 139 -9.90 15.02 6.71
N VAL A 140 -10.23 14.48 7.88
CA VAL A 140 -11.54 14.49 8.52
C VAL A 140 -11.34 14.54 10.03
N ILE A 141 -12.20 15.27 10.73
CA ILE A 141 -12.24 15.32 12.19
C ILE A 141 -13.70 15.20 12.62
N MET A 142 -13.97 14.35 13.60
CA MET A 142 -15.28 14.19 14.22
C MET A 142 -15.26 14.77 15.64
N GLU A 143 -16.45 15.00 16.19
CA GLU A 143 -16.58 15.46 17.58
C GLU A 143 -15.92 14.47 18.55
N GLY A 144 -15.17 15.01 19.52
CA GLY A 144 -14.46 14.21 20.53
C GLY A 144 -13.10 13.64 20.08
N TRP A 145 -12.73 13.75 18.80
CA TRP A 145 -11.39 13.32 18.35
C TRP A 145 -10.33 14.35 18.76
N PRO A 146 -9.14 13.94 19.27
CA PRO A 146 -8.08 14.86 19.64
C PRO A 146 -7.57 15.70 18.46
N GLY A 147 -7.50 15.10 17.29
CA GLY A 147 -7.03 15.73 16.06
C GLY A 147 -7.64 15.08 14.80
N PRO A 148 -7.27 15.59 13.62
CA PRO A 148 -7.76 15.03 12.36
C PRO A 148 -7.12 13.67 12.06
N LEU A 149 -7.91 12.78 11.46
CA LEU A 149 -7.44 11.60 10.75
C LEU A 149 -7.65 11.80 9.24
N TYR A 150 -7.22 10.84 8.45
CA TYR A 150 -7.22 10.90 7.00
C TYR A 150 -7.99 9.72 6.41
N ARG A 151 -8.67 9.95 5.30
CA ARG A 151 -9.38 8.93 4.52
C ARG A 151 -9.07 9.05 3.04
N TYR A 152 -9.10 7.95 2.31
CA TYR A 152 -9.06 8.00 0.85
C TYR A 152 -10.35 8.61 0.34
N ARG A 153 -10.25 9.57 -0.58
CA ARG A 153 -11.41 10.29 -1.08
C ARG A 153 -11.11 10.90 -2.44
N VAL A 154 -11.81 10.42 -3.44
CA VAL A 154 -11.76 10.96 -4.79
C VAL A 154 -13.11 11.60 -5.10
N VAL A 155 -13.05 12.80 -5.69
CA VAL A 155 -14.23 13.47 -6.24
C VAL A 155 -14.05 13.43 -7.75
N THR A 156 -15.02 12.83 -8.44
CA THR A 156 -15.02 12.65 -9.89
C THR A 156 -16.43 12.81 -10.45
N ASP A 157 -16.50 13.24 -11.70
CA ASP A 157 -17.72 13.34 -12.52
C ASP A 157 -17.81 12.21 -13.56
N SER A 158 -16.82 11.31 -13.60
CA SER A 158 -16.77 10.21 -14.57
C SER A 158 -16.15 8.93 -14.00
N PRO A 159 -16.44 7.78 -14.62
CA PRO A 159 -15.70 6.52 -14.41
C PRO A 159 -14.19 6.65 -14.61
N ARG A 160 -13.42 5.73 -14.01
CA ARG A 160 -11.98 5.59 -14.27
C ARG A 160 -11.74 5.22 -15.74
N PRO A 161 -10.87 5.91 -16.49
CA PRO A 161 -10.68 5.57 -17.90
C PRO A 161 -10.03 4.22 -18.15
N GLU A 162 -9.19 3.73 -17.23
CA GLU A 162 -8.52 2.43 -17.33
C GLU A 162 -9.46 1.23 -17.14
N SER A 163 -10.60 1.46 -16.46
CA SER A 163 -11.64 0.45 -16.15
C SER A 163 -13.05 1.03 -16.41
N TYR A 164 -13.18 1.77 -17.53
CA TYR A 164 -14.38 2.59 -17.79
C TYR A 164 -15.66 1.75 -17.87
N ARG A 165 -15.59 0.58 -18.51
CA ARG A 165 -16.75 -0.30 -18.68
C ARG A 165 -17.19 -0.87 -17.33
N GLU A 166 -16.25 -1.40 -16.56
CA GLU A 166 -16.44 -2.04 -15.27
C GLU A 166 -17.10 -1.07 -14.26
N ASP A 167 -16.63 0.19 -14.24
CA ASP A 167 -17.18 1.26 -13.40
C ASP A 167 -18.60 1.68 -13.82
N ILE A 168 -18.91 1.71 -15.12
CA ILE A 168 -20.26 1.98 -15.63
C ILE A 168 -21.21 0.85 -15.23
N GLU A 169 -20.81 -0.40 -15.42
CA GLU A 169 -21.61 -1.58 -15.06
C GLU A 169 -21.88 -1.64 -13.55
N SER A 170 -20.87 -1.34 -12.74
CA SER A 170 -20.99 -1.32 -11.27
C SER A 170 -22.01 -0.29 -10.76
N ALA A 171 -22.16 0.83 -11.48
CA ALA A 171 -23.09 1.91 -11.15
C ALA A 171 -24.46 1.79 -11.85
N ALA A 172 -24.70 0.75 -12.67
CA ALA A 172 -25.91 0.62 -13.48
C ALA A 172 -27.21 0.54 -12.67
N HIS A 173 -27.12 0.13 -11.40
CA HIS A 173 -28.25 0.05 -10.47
C HIS A 173 -28.65 1.41 -9.86
N LEU A 174 -27.85 2.46 -10.07
CA LEU A 174 -28.11 3.81 -9.58
C LEU A 174 -28.79 4.64 -10.66
N HIS A 175 -29.78 5.44 -10.26
CA HIS A 175 -30.53 6.29 -11.19
C HIS A 175 -30.07 7.74 -11.14
N GLU A 176 -29.79 8.25 -9.95
CA GLU A 176 -29.33 9.62 -9.75
C GLU A 176 -27.85 9.78 -10.10
N GLU A 177 -27.54 10.85 -10.84
CA GLU A 177 -26.18 11.14 -11.27
C GLU A 177 -25.23 11.38 -10.08
N ALA A 178 -25.74 12.01 -9.02
CA ALA A 178 -24.96 12.26 -7.80
C ALA A 178 -24.53 10.95 -7.10
N ASP A 179 -25.38 9.93 -7.10
CA ASP A 179 -25.06 8.63 -6.50
C ASP A 179 -24.02 7.89 -7.33
N LYS A 180 -24.13 7.96 -8.67
CA LYS A 180 -23.13 7.40 -9.58
C LYS A 180 -21.76 8.05 -9.37
N GLN A 181 -21.72 9.39 -9.31
CA GLN A 181 -20.48 10.14 -9.07
C GLN A 181 -19.86 9.82 -7.71
N ARG A 182 -20.69 9.64 -6.67
CA ARG A 182 -20.21 9.16 -5.36
C ARG A 182 -19.58 7.78 -5.49
N LEU A 183 -20.27 6.82 -6.11
CA LEU A 183 -19.76 5.45 -6.26
C LEU A 183 -18.47 5.42 -7.10
N TRP A 184 -18.40 6.13 -8.22
CA TRP A 184 -17.17 6.24 -9.02
C TRP A 184 -16.02 6.87 -8.20
N GLY A 185 -16.32 7.88 -7.37
CA GLY A 185 -15.36 8.45 -6.43
C GLY A 185 -14.87 7.45 -5.38
N ASP A 186 -15.77 6.61 -4.85
CA ASP A 186 -15.43 5.58 -3.87
C ASP A 186 -14.62 4.43 -4.49
N ILE A 187 -14.93 4.03 -5.72
CA ILE A 187 -14.16 3.06 -6.51
C ILE A 187 -12.76 3.60 -6.80
N ALA A 188 -12.64 4.85 -7.28
CA ALA A 188 -11.36 5.49 -7.51
C ALA A 188 -10.56 5.69 -6.20
N ALA A 189 -11.24 5.91 -5.07
CA ALA A 189 -10.61 5.97 -3.76
C ALA A 189 -10.11 4.60 -3.27
N ALA A 190 -10.78 3.49 -3.61
CA ALA A 190 -10.29 2.16 -3.29
C ALA A 190 -9.00 1.84 -4.08
N ALA A 191 -8.90 2.27 -5.33
CA ALA A 191 -7.65 2.19 -6.07
C ALA A 191 -6.58 3.17 -5.55
N GLU A 192 -6.96 4.38 -5.10
CA GLU A 192 -6.07 5.29 -4.35
C GLU A 192 -5.54 4.67 -3.05
N SER A 193 -6.27 3.72 -2.47
CA SER A 193 -5.82 2.93 -1.31
C SER A 193 -4.93 1.75 -1.67
N GLY A 194 -4.70 1.47 -2.96
CA GLY A 194 -4.01 0.27 -3.45
C GLY A 194 -4.70 -1.03 -3.07
N ARG A 195 -6.01 -0.98 -2.80
CA ARG A 195 -6.83 -2.14 -2.41
C ARG A 195 -8.07 -2.22 -3.29
N ASP A 196 -7.87 -2.21 -4.60
CA ASP A 196 -8.86 -2.36 -5.66
C ASP A 196 -8.93 -3.82 -6.13
N PHE A 197 -9.88 -4.64 -5.70
CA PHE A 197 -10.84 -4.37 -4.65
C PHE A 197 -10.69 -5.32 -3.46
N SER A 198 -11.39 -4.96 -2.39
CA SER A 198 -11.48 -5.69 -1.14
C SER A 198 -12.84 -5.42 -0.51
N SER A 199 -13.39 -6.45 0.12
CA SER A 199 -14.55 -6.42 1.01
C SER A 199 -14.44 -5.37 2.11
N ARG A 200 -13.20 -4.98 2.47
CA ARG A 200 -12.88 -3.84 3.35
C ARG A 200 -13.67 -2.58 3.02
N TRP A 201 -13.92 -2.32 1.74
CA TRP A 201 -14.55 -1.07 1.27
C TRP A 201 -16.04 -1.21 0.96
N PHE A 202 -16.59 -2.41 1.04
CA PHE A 202 -17.95 -2.70 0.59
C PHE A 202 -18.96 -2.47 1.71
N GLY A 203 -20.19 -2.14 1.33
CA GLY A 203 -21.32 -2.13 2.25
C GLY A 203 -21.57 -3.55 2.77
N VAL A 204 -21.96 -3.67 4.04
CA VAL A 204 -22.30 -4.97 4.68
C VAL A 204 -23.81 -5.21 4.74
N THR A 205 -24.62 -4.23 4.31
CA THR A 205 -26.08 -4.29 4.29
C THR A 205 -26.63 -3.87 2.93
N GLY A 206 -27.88 -4.24 2.67
CA GLY A 206 -28.58 -3.92 1.42
C GLY A 206 -28.36 -4.92 0.29
N PRO A 207 -29.00 -4.70 -0.87
CA PRO A 207 -29.04 -5.67 -1.97
C PRO A 207 -27.69 -5.92 -2.65
N PHE A 208 -26.73 -4.99 -2.48
CA PHE A 208 -25.39 -5.08 -3.04
C PHE A 208 -24.30 -5.34 -1.98
N ALA A 209 -24.69 -5.75 -0.76
CA ALA A 209 -23.74 -6.04 0.31
C ALA A 209 -22.62 -6.99 -0.15
N GLY A 210 -21.37 -6.66 0.20
CA GLY A 210 -20.18 -7.43 -0.16
C GLY A 210 -19.81 -7.36 -1.64
N LYS A 211 -20.37 -6.43 -2.42
CA LYS A 211 -20.07 -6.27 -3.86
C LYS A 211 -19.50 -4.89 -4.17
N LEU A 212 -18.77 -4.78 -5.27
CA LEU A 212 -18.22 -3.53 -5.82
C LEU A 212 -19.26 -2.41 -5.96
N ALA A 213 -20.50 -2.76 -6.33
CA ALA A 213 -21.64 -1.83 -6.40
C ALA A 213 -21.99 -1.12 -5.07
N SER A 214 -21.50 -1.63 -3.93
CA SER A 214 -21.71 -1.06 -2.59
C SER A 214 -20.47 -0.34 -2.03
N THR A 215 -19.46 -0.07 -2.86
CA THR A 215 -18.21 0.56 -2.41
C THR A 215 -18.49 1.92 -1.76
N ARG A 216 -17.84 2.14 -0.62
CA ARG A 216 -18.03 3.32 0.24
C ARG A 216 -16.73 3.78 0.90
N THR A 217 -15.62 3.66 0.17
CA THR A 217 -14.25 3.95 0.66
C THR A 217 -14.13 5.31 1.35
N SER A 218 -14.79 6.35 0.82
CA SER A 218 -14.74 7.69 1.40
C SER A 218 -15.51 7.83 2.72
N GLU A 219 -16.22 6.81 3.17
CA GLU A 219 -16.90 6.79 4.47
C GLU A 219 -16.05 6.12 5.56
N ILE A 220 -14.87 5.61 5.21
CA ILE A 220 -14.02 4.82 6.09
C ILE A 220 -12.73 5.59 6.39
N VAL A 221 -12.35 5.67 7.67
CA VAL A 221 -11.01 6.13 8.10
C VAL A 221 -10.12 4.91 8.25
N PRO A 222 -9.13 4.71 7.36
CA PRO A 222 -8.39 3.47 7.32
C PRO A 222 -7.10 3.53 8.15
N VAL A 223 -6.79 2.43 8.85
CA VAL A 223 -5.65 2.31 9.77
C VAL A 223 -4.31 2.55 9.08
N ASP A 224 -4.12 1.93 7.92
CA ASP A 224 -2.91 2.02 7.11
C ASP A 224 -2.57 3.46 6.73
N LEU A 225 -3.49 4.22 6.14
CA LEU A 225 -3.23 5.61 5.74
C LEU A 225 -2.79 6.47 6.93
N ASN A 226 -3.47 6.35 8.05
CA ASN A 226 -3.19 7.15 9.24
C ASN A 226 -1.86 6.74 9.89
N ALA A 227 -1.58 5.44 9.95
CA ALA A 227 -0.30 4.93 10.41
C ALA A 227 0.85 5.44 9.53
N ILE A 228 0.67 5.46 8.21
CA ILE A 228 1.68 5.92 7.25
C ILE A 228 1.92 7.41 7.37
N ILE A 229 0.88 8.24 7.41
CA ILE A 229 1.03 9.69 7.58
C ILE A 229 1.73 10.02 8.91
N CYS A 230 1.39 9.33 10.00
CA CYS A 230 2.10 9.46 11.28
C CYS A 230 3.57 9.03 11.16
N GLY A 231 3.86 7.92 10.47
CA GLY A 231 5.23 7.48 10.17
C GLY A 231 6.03 8.51 9.36
N ASN A 232 5.38 9.17 8.40
CA ASN A 232 6.01 10.20 7.57
C ASN A 232 6.33 11.45 8.36
N LEU A 233 5.46 11.89 9.26
CA LEU A 233 5.74 13.02 10.14
C LEU A 233 6.98 12.73 10.99
N GLN A 234 7.07 11.54 11.60
CA GLN A 234 8.25 11.16 12.38
C GLN A 234 9.53 11.19 11.53
N LEU A 235 9.49 10.58 10.34
CA LEU A 235 10.63 10.55 9.43
C LEU A 235 11.02 11.94 8.90
N MET A 236 10.05 12.81 8.62
CA MET A 236 10.32 14.20 8.27
C MET A 236 10.95 14.96 9.44
N GLY A 237 10.56 14.66 10.69
CA GLY A 237 11.19 15.19 11.89
C GLY A 237 12.68 14.86 11.93
N ASP A 238 13.03 13.58 11.76
CA ASP A 238 14.42 13.12 11.69
C ASP A 238 15.21 13.83 10.58
N LEU A 239 14.59 14.03 9.41
CA LEU A 239 15.21 14.74 8.28
C LEU A 239 15.41 16.23 8.55
N TYR A 240 14.46 16.89 9.21
CA TYR A 240 14.58 18.29 9.61
C TYR A 240 15.68 18.49 10.65
N ASP A 241 15.76 17.61 11.65
CA ASP A 241 16.84 17.59 12.63
C ASP A 241 18.19 17.40 11.95
N ALA A 242 18.29 16.47 11.00
CA ALA A 242 19.52 16.21 10.26
C ALA A 242 20.03 17.41 9.43
N ILE A 243 19.15 18.35 9.06
CA ILE A 243 19.54 19.59 8.35
C ILE A 243 19.61 20.83 9.25
N GLY A 244 19.36 20.68 10.56
CA GLY A 244 19.38 21.76 11.55
C GLY A 244 18.15 22.66 11.57
N ASP A 245 17.02 22.21 11.00
CA ASP A 245 15.75 22.94 11.01
C ASP A 245 14.90 22.53 12.23
N ILE A 246 15.15 23.19 13.35
CA ILE A 246 14.52 22.90 14.65
C ILE A 246 13.01 23.12 14.61
N ASP A 247 12.54 24.15 13.91
CA ASP A 247 11.11 24.47 13.84
C ASP A 247 10.35 23.42 13.01
N GLY A 248 10.95 22.98 11.90
CA GLY A 248 10.44 21.88 11.08
C GLY A 248 10.34 20.57 11.87
N SER A 249 11.37 20.24 12.65
CA SER A 249 11.36 19.03 13.50
C SER A 249 10.30 19.10 14.60
N LYS A 250 10.23 20.22 15.35
CA LYS A 250 9.22 20.40 16.41
C LYS A 250 7.80 20.28 15.87
N TRP A 251 7.52 20.89 14.71
CA TRP A 251 6.21 20.79 14.06
C TRP A 251 5.87 19.32 13.71
N CYS A 252 6.84 18.58 13.18
CA CYS A 252 6.66 17.16 12.86
C CYS A 252 6.38 16.33 14.11
N ALA A 253 7.16 16.53 15.18
CA ALA A 253 7.00 15.80 16.44
C ALA A 253 5.62 16.04 17.06
N GLN A 254 5.20 17.30 17.19
CA GLN A 254 3.88 17.66 17.72
C GLN A 254 2.73 17.06 16.89
N SER A 255 2.86 17.12 15.56
CA SER A 255 1.84 16.57 14.66
C SER A 255 1.78 15.04 14.76
N ALA A 256 2.93 14.38 14.84
CA ALA A 256 3.01 12.93 14.99
C ALA A 256 2.42 12.46 16.35
N ASP A 257 2.70 13.18 17.43
CA ASP A 257 2.19 12.86 18.76
C ASP A 257 0.66 13.02 18.82
N LEU A 258 0.12 14.08 18.24
CA LEU A 258 -1.32 14.26 18.12
C LEU A 258 -1.96 13.13 17.29
N MET A 259 -1.33 12.73 16.19
CA MET A 259 -1.80 11.59 15.40
C MET A 259 -1.74 10.27 16.18
N LYS A 260 -0.69 10.00 16.96
CA LYS A 260 -0.61 8.79 17.79
C LYS A 260 -1.74 8.74 18.81
N GLN A 261 -2.03 9.87 19.47
CA GLN A 261 -3.15 9.98 20.40
C GLN A 261 -4.49 9.72 19.71
N THR A 262 -4.69 10.33 18.55
CA THR A 262 -5.93 10.19 17.78
C THR A 262 -6.11 8.77 17.22
N ILE A 263 -5.04 8.15 16.67
CA ILE A 263 -5.03 6.76 16.21
C ILE A 263 -5.35 5.80 17.36
N HIS A 264 -4.77 6.03 18.53
CA HIS A 264 -5.07 5.20 19.71
C HIS A 264 -6.50 5.38 20.19
N GLN A 265 -7.04 6.60 20.22
CA GLN A 265 -8.42 6.81 20.67
C GLN A 265 -9.46 6.26 19.68
N VAL A 266 -9.23 6.41 18.38
CA VAL A 266 -10.25 6.19 17.35
C VAL A 266 -10.12 4.82 16.67
N LEU A 267 -8.91 4.31 16.49
CA LEU A 267 -8.65 3.13 15.66
C LEU A 267 -8.21 1.91 16.47
N TRP A 268 -7.80 2.07 17.72
CA TRP A 268 -7.41 0.95 18.58
C TRP A 268 -8.62 0.39 19.32
N ASN A 269 -8.81 -0.92 19.23
CA ASN A 269 -9.86 -1.62 19.95
C ASN A 269 -9.30 -2.34 21.18
N GLU A 270 -9.66 -1.85 22.37
CA GLU A 270 -9.16 -2.40 23.63
C GLU A 270 -9.60 -3.83 23.92
N THR A 271 -10.72 -4.32 23.39
CA THR A 271 -11.14 -5.72 23.63
C THR A 271 -10.37 -6.68 22.73
N ALA A 272 -10.19 -6.31 21.46
CA ALA A 272 -9.48 -7.13 20.50
C ALA A 272 -7.96 -7.05 20.62
N GLY A 273 -7.41 -5.97 21.20
CA GLY A 273 -5.97 -5.75 21.26
C GLY A 273 -5.35 -5.48 19.88
N CYS A 274 -6.11 -4.88 18.96
CA CYS A 274 -5.69 -4.60 17.59
C CYS A 274 -6.32 -3.31 17.06
N TRP A 275 -5.81 -2.80 15.93
CA TRP A 275 -6.37 -1.64 15.24
C TRP A 275 -7.38 -2.05 14.17
N PHE A 276 -8.41 -1.22 14.00
CA PHE A 276 -9.45 -1.41 12.99
C PHE A 276 -9.78 -0.10 12.30
N ASP A 277 -10.23 -0.19 11.05
CA ASP A 277 -10.74 0.98 10.36
C ASP A 277 -12.00 1.51 11.06
N TYR A 278 -12.26 2.80 10.92
CA TYR A 278 -13.42 3.45 11.52
C TYR A 278 -14.47 3.79 10.47
N ASP A 279 -15.71 3.39 10.73
CA ASP A 279 -16.87 3.74 9.92
C ASP A 279 -17.45 5.08 10.39
N ILE A 280 -17.20 6.15 9.63
CA ILE A 280 -17.63 7.50 9.97
C ILE A 280 -19.16 7.60 10.04
N LYS A 281 -19.88 6.85 9.19
CA LYS A 281 -21.33 6.94 9.08
C LYS A 281 -22.04 6.27 10.25
N ASN A 282 -21.51 5.13 10.69
CA ASN A 282 -22.11 4.31 11.74
C ASN A 282 -21.44 4.49 13.11
N ASP A 283 -20.42 5.34 13.19
CA ASP A 283 -19.68 5.67 14.42
C ASP A 283 -19.16 4.43 15.16
N GLN A 284 -18.50 3.52 14.42
CA GLN A 284 -18.03 2.25 14.97
C GLN A 284 -16.78 1.71 14.26
N HIS A 285 -16.04 0.84 14.96
CA HIS A 285 -14.96 0.05 14.38
C HIS A 285 -15.49 -0.96 13.35
N ILE A 286 -14.85 -1.05 12.19
CA ILE A 286 -15.01 -2.16 11.24
C ILE A 286 -14.13 -3.31 11.74
N ARG A 287 -14.71 -4.18 12.59
CA ARG A 287 -14.00 -5.28 13.26
C ARG A 287 -13.69 -6.49 12.36
N MET A 288 -13.17 -6.22 11.16
CA MET A 288 -12.72 -7.21 10.20
C MET A 288 -11.21 -7.43 10.34
N PHE A 289 -10.76 -8.68 10.26
CA PHE A 289 -9.34 -8.96 10.08
C PHE A 289 -8.87 -8.44 8.72
N SER A 290 -7.87 -7.56 8.73
CA SER A 290 -7.19 -7.07 7.53
C SER A 290 -5.69 -7.02 7.78
N ASP A 291 -4.89 -7.39 6.78
CA ASP A 291 -3.43 -7.24 6.84
C ASP A 291 -2.97 -5.78 7.11
N THR A 292 -3.86 -4.81 6.91
CA THR A 292 -3.65 -3.38 7.20
C THR A 292 -3.71 -3.02 8.68
N ASN A 293 -4.31 -3.86 9.52
CA ASN A 293 -4.44 -3.61 10.96
C ASN A 293 -3.06 -3.43 11.63
N PHE A 294 -1.99 -3.95 11.01
CA PHE A 294 -0.65 -4.05 11.60
C PHE A 294 0.31 -2.93 11.21
N PHE A 295 -0.10 -2.03 10.30
CA PHE A 295 0.74 -0.90 9.88
C PHE A 295 1.27 -0.04 11.05
N PRO A 296 0.49 0.26 12.11
CA PRO A 296 0.97 1.05 13.24
C PRO A 296 2.24 0.50 13.90
N MET A 297 2.43 -0.83 13.95
CA MET A 297 3.65 -1.43 14.50
C MET A 297 4.89 -1.04 13.69
N TYR A 298 4.80 -1.10 12.36
CA TYR A 298 5.91 -0.77 11.48
C TYR A 298 6.19 0.74 11.44
N THR A 299 5.14 1.56 11.41
CA THR A 299 5.27 3.02 11.32
C THR A 299 5.56 3.69 12.67
N LYS A 300 5.59 2.91 13.76
CA LYS A 300 5.67 3.39 15.14
C LYS A 300 4.54 4.37 15.50
N ALA A 301 3.38 4.23 14.86
CA ALA A 301 2.17 4.98 15.19
C ALA A 301 1.42 4.34 16.37
N THR A 302 2.18 3.93 17.39
CA THR A 302 1.70 3.27 18.61
C THR A 302 1.70 4.25 19.78
N HIS A 303 0.93 3.94 20.81
CA HIS A 303 0.91 4.72 22.05
C HIS A 303 2.02 4.24 23.00
N ALA A 304 2.39 5.06 23.99
CA ALA A 304 3.57 4.81 24.84
C ALA A 304 3.51 3.50 25.65
N THR A 305 2.31 3.03 26.02
CA THR A 305 2.11 1.78 26.76
C THR A 305 1.76 0.59 25.86
N PHE A 306 1.98 0.70 24.55
CA PHE A 306 1.66 -0.36 23.60
C PHE A 306 2.46 -1.64 23.91
N ASN A 307 1.74 -2.77 23.95
CA ASN A 307 2.30 -4.09 24.11
C ASN A 307 2.03 -4.92 22.84
N SER A 308 3.09 -5.31 22.14
CA SER A 308 3.03 -6.09 20.90
C SER A 308 2.47 -7.50 21.08
N GLU A 309 2.53 -8.09 22.29
CA GLU A 309 1.91 -9.39 22.57
C GLU A 309 0.41 -9.38 22.30
N ARG A 310 -0.27 -8.26 22.52
CA ARG A 310 -1.73 -8.15 22.26
C ARG A 310 -2.07 -8.39 20.78
N VAL A 311 -1.19 -7.92 19.89
CA VAL A 311 -1.34 -8.12 18.45
C VAL A 311 -1.01 -9.56 18.08
N VAL A 312 -0.01 -10.17 18.72
CA VAL A 312 0.32 -11.58 18.51
C VAL A 312 -0.82 -12.48 18.98
N ASP A 313 -1.43 -12.19 20.12
CA ASP A 313 -2.61 -12.90 20.61
C ASP A 313 -3.79 -12.77 19.65
N TYR A 314 -3.99 -11.58 19.08
CA TYR A 314 -4.99 -11.39 18.01
C TYR A 314 -4.68 -12.25 16.77
N LEU A 315 -3.42 -12.29 16.31
CA LEU A 315 -3.00 -13.16 15.20
C LEU A 315 -3.22 -14.65 15.50
N ARG A 316 -3.00 -15.09 16.75
CA ARG A 316 -3.25 -16.47 17.20
C ARG A 316 -4.75 -16.77 17.23
N VAL A 317 -5.55 -15.91 17.86
CA VAL A 317 -7.01 -16.11 18.02
C VAL A 317 -7.73 -16.11 16.67
N THR A 318 -7.28 -15.32 15.71
CA THR A 318 -7.83 -15.32 14.35
C THR A 318 -7.39 -16.54 13.51
N GLY A 319 -6.41 -17.31 13.98
CA GLY A 319 -5.90 -18.50 13.30
C GLY A 319 -5.06 -18.23 12.05
N VAL A 320 -4.75 -16.97 11.75
CA VAL A 320 -4.05 -16.59 10.51
C VAL A 320 -2.59 -17.06 10.49
N LEU A 321 -2.02 -17.34 11.65
CA LEU A 321 -0.67 -17.91 11.77
C LEU A 321 -0.61 -19.37 11.34
N GLU A 322 -1.73 -20.07 11.19
CA GLU A 322 -1.74 -21.50 10.81
C GLU A 322 -1.55 -21.71 9.31
N PHE A 323 -1.87 -20.71 8.47
CA PHE A 323 -1.76 -20.84 7.02
C PHE A 323 -0.31 -21.10 6.57
N PRO A 324 -0.08 -22.01 5.60
CA PRO A 324 1.25 -22.48 5.25
C PRO A 324 2.07 -21.46 4.45
N GLY A 325 1.43 -20.55 3.72
CA GLY A 325 2.09 -19.55 2.88
C GLY A 325 2.26 -18.17 3.51
N GLY A 326 1.77 -17.96 4.73
CA GLY A 326 1.75 -16.66 5.41
C GLY A 326 0.33 -16.17 5.72
N VAL A 327 0.21 -14.90 6.11
CA VAL A 327 -1.05 -14.27 6.53
C VAL A 327 -1.83 -13.71 5.32
N PRO A 328 -3.11 -14.07 5.13
CA PRO A 328 -3.93 -13.55 4.03
C PRO A 328 -4.33 -12.09 4.25
N SER A 329 -4.73 -11.40 3.18
CA SER A 329 -5.12 -9.99 3.24
C SER A 329 -6.38 -9.75 4.08
N SER A 330 -7.32 -10.69 4.06
CA SER A 330 -8.48 -10.73 4.94
C SER A 330 -8.87 -12.19 5.23
N LEU A 331 -9.90 -12.37 6.05
CA LEU A 331 -10.57 -13.67 6.25
C LEU A 331 -11.90 -13.79 5.47
N VAL A 332 -12.18 -12.86 4.56
CA VAL A 332 -13.42 -12.81 3.77
C VAL A 332 -13.15 -13.32 2.37
N ALA A 333 -13.81 -14.41 1.97
CA ALA A 333 -13.72 -14.97 0.62
C ALA A 333 -14.69 -14.25 -0.33
N SER A 334 -14.36 -13.00 -0.70
CA SER A 334 -15.22 -12.16 -1.55
C SER A 334 -15.09 -12.45 -3.05
N GLY A 335 -14.01 -13.11 -3.47
CA GLY A 335 -13.61 -13.22 -4.88
C GLY A 335 -12.76 -12.04 -5.37
N GLU A 336 -12.58 -11.01 -4.55
CA GLU A 336 -11.71 -9.87 -4.85
C GLU A 336 -10.24 -10.20 -4.57
N GLN A 337 -9.34 -9.43 -5.18
CA GLN A 337 -7.91 -9.75 -5.14
C GLN A 337 -7.21 -9.40 -3.81
N TRP A 338 -7.72 -8.40 -3.08
CA TRP A 338 -7.20 -7.98 -1.77
C TRP A 338 -7.99 -8.58 -0.61
N ASP A 339 -8.32 -9.86 -0.74
CA ASP A 339 -9.12 -10.64 0.21
C ASP A 339 -8.64 -12.10 0.25
N PHE A 340 -9.24 -12.89 1.14
CA PHE A 340 -8.97 -14.32 1.25
C PHE A 340 -9.18 -15.04 -0.10
N PRO A 341 -8.28 -15.93 -0.55
CA PRO A 341 -7.13 -16.51 0.16
C PRO A 341 -5.77 -15.83 -0.16
N ASN A 342 -5.80 -14.66 -0.80
CA ASN A 342 -4.59 -14.03 -1.31
C ASN A 342 -3.81 -13.32 -0.19
N ALA A 343 -2.49 -13.29 -0.33
CA ALA A 343 -1.60 -12.39 0.35
C ALA A 343 -0.66 -11.71 -0.64
N TRP A 344 -0.15 -10.55 -0.23
CA TRP A 344 0.63 -9.66 -1.06
C TRP A 344 1.95 -9.31 -0.37
N ALA A 345 3.03 -9.26 -1.15
CA ALA A 345 4.37 -9.03 -0.61
C ALA A 345 4.48 -7.75 0.25
N PRO A 346 3.89 -6.59 -0.15
CA PRO A 346 3.93 -5.36 0.63
C PRO A 346 3.50 -5.52 2.09
N THR A 347 2.35 -6.15 2.30
CA THR A 347 1.67 -6.19 3.61
C THR A 347 2.22 -7.29 4.47
N MET A 348 2.63 -8.39 3.85
CA MET A 348 3.43 -9.42 4.50
C MET A 348 4.71 -8.82 5.09
N TRP A 349 5.43 -8.02 4.29
CA TRP A 349 6.66 -7.36 4.75
C TRP A 349 6.39 -6.39 5.90
N ILE A 350 5.32 -5.59 5.81
CA ILE A 350 4.94 -4.64 6.86
C ILE A 350 4.62 -5.36 8.17
N LEU A 351 3.91 -6.49 8.11
CA LEU A 351 3.62 -7.31 9.28
C LEU A 351 4.90 -7.90 9.88
N ILE A 352 5.75 -8.54 9.07
CA ILE A 352 7.02 -9.13 9.51
C ILE A 352 7.91 -8.08 10.19
N GLU A 353 8.11 -6.93 9.54
CA GLU A 353 8.94 -5.86 10.09
C GLU A 353 8.31 -5.18 11.29
N GLY A 354 6.99 -4.99 11.28
CA GLY A 354 6.25 -4.50 12.44
C GLY A 354 6.48 -5.38 13.66
N LEU A 355 6.35 -6.70 13.52
CA LEU A 355 6.63 -7.66 14.59
C LEU A 355 8.10 -7.60 15.02
N ARG A 356 9.04 -7.68 14.07
CA ARG A 356 10.50 -7.66 14.34
C ARG A 356 10.93 -6.40 15.10
N LEU A 357 10.47 -5.23 14.68
CA LEU A 357 10.80 -3.94 15.30
C LEU A 357 10.18 -3.76 16.69
N ASN A 358 9.12 -4.52 17.00
CA ASN A 358 8.43 -4.49 18.29
C ASN A 358 8.73 -5.73 19.16
N GLY A 359 9.88 -6.38 18.93
CA GLY A 359 10.41 -7.46 19.78
C GLY A 359 9.87 -8.86 19.49
N GLN A 360 8.90 -9.01 18.59
CA GLN A 360 8.24 -10.27 18.26
C GLN A 360 9.00 -11.04 17.17
N LYS A 361 10.28 -11.33 17.43
CA LYS A 361 11.23 -11.83 16.41
C LYS A 361 10.92 -13.26 15.97
N GLU A 362 10.50 -14.11 16.88
CA GLU A 362 10.19 -15.52 16.62
C GLU A 362 8.99 -15.64 15.69
N ILE A 363 7.92 -14.90 15.96
CA ILE A 363 6.73 -14.86 15.09
C ILE A 363 7.07 -14.24 13.73
N ALA A 364 7.85 -13.17 13.71
CA ALA A 364 8.31 -12.57 12.45
C ALA A 364 9.11 -13.57 11.60
N LEU A 365 10.01 -14.35 12.21
CA LEU A 365 10.77 -15.39 11.52
C LEU A 365 9.86 -16.51 10.99
N GLN A 366 8.92 -17.01 11.79
CA GLN A 366 7.97 -18.03 11.36
C GLN A 366 7.16 -17.60 10.13
N ILE A 367 6.66 -16.37 10.10
CA ILE A 367 5.94 -15.83 8.94
C ILE A 367 6.89 -15.67 7.74
N THR A 368 8.13 -15.24 7.98
CA THR A 368 9.15 -15.11 6.93
C THR A 368 9.47 -16.45 6.28
N GLU A 369 9.67 -17.51 7.07
CA GLU A 369 9.95 -18.87 6.56
C GLU A 369 8.82 -19.35 5.65
N LYS A 370 7.57 -19.20 6.09
CA LYS A 370 6.37 -19.57 5.31
C LYS A 370 6.30 -18.81 3.99
N TRP A 371 6.44 -17.48 4.04
CA TRP A 371 6.36 -16.62 2.88
C TRP A 371 7.48 -16.90 1.87
N VAL A 372 8.74 -16.94 2.33
CA VAL A 372 9.91 -17.20 1.47
C VAL A 372 9.81 -18.58 0.84
N ARG A 373 9.42 -19.61 1.61
CA ARG A 373 9.24 -20.97 1.10
C ARG A 373 8.17 -21.04 0.01
N LYS A 374 6.99 -20.45 0.23
CA LYS A 374 5.91 -20.41 -0.78
C LYS A 374 6.39 -19.77 -2.07
N ASN A 375 7.05 -18.62 -1.96
CA ASN A 375 7.55 -17.90 -3.13
C ASN A 375 8.65 -18.70 -3.86
N PHE A 376 9.61 -19.27 -3.13
CA PHE A 376 10.72 -20.03 -3.70
C PHE A 376 10.24 -21.30 -4.42
N ASN A 377 9.29 -22.03 -3.82
CA ASN A 377 8.70 -23.22 -4.45
C ASN A 377 7.98 -22.84 -5.76
N MET A 378 7.22 -21.74 -5.78
CA MET A 378 6.58 -21.25 -7.00
C MET A 378 7.58 -20.78 -8.06
N TRP A 379 8.65 -20.09 -7.64
CA TRP A 379 9.73 -19.67 -8.54
C TRP A 379 10.42 -20.86 -9.21
N ARG A 380 10.78 -21.89 -8.43
CA ARG A 380 11.39 -23.12 -8.98
C ARG A 380 10.47 -23.83 -9.96
N ALA A 381 9.21 -24.06 -9.57
CA ALA A 381 8.25 -24.81 -10.37
C ALA A 381 7.84 -24.11 -11.66
N SER A 382 7.84 -22.77 -11.68
CA SER A 382 7.47 -21.96 -12.84
C SER A 382 8.62 -21.71 -13.83
N GLY A 383 9.83 -22.22 -13.55
CA GLY A 383 11.02 -21.93 -14.35
C GLY A 383 11.60 -20.54 -14.13
N GLY A 384 11.38 -19.96 -12.95
CA GLY A 384 12.00 -18.71 -12.51
C GLY A 384 11.07 -17.51 -12.44
N LYS A 385 9.74 -17.71 -12.39
CA LYS A 385 8.77 -16.61 -12.36
C LYS A 385 8.40 -16.22 -10.93
N MET A 386 8.27 -14.92 -10.72
CA MET A 386 7.70 -14.32 -9.51
C MET A 386 6.36 -13.68 -9.87
N TYR A 387 5.43 -13.67 -8.91
CA TYR A 387 4.05 -13.26 -9.15
C TYR A 387 3.67 -12.03 -8.33
N GLU A 388 2.60 -11.36 -8.77
CA GLU A 388 2.01 -10.21 -8.11
C GLU A 388 1.47 -10.53 -6.70
N LYS A 389 0.77 -11.67 -6.56
CA LYS A 389 0.07 -12.10 -5.33
C LYS A 389 0.06 -13.63 -5.20
N TYR A 390 -0.18 -14.13 -3.99
CA TYR A 390 -0.01 -15.55 -3.65
C TYR A 390 -1.20 -16.08 -2.85
N ASN A 391 -1.74 -17.25 -3.22
CA ASN A 391 -2.64 -18.00 -2.35
C ASN A 391 -1.82 -18.58 -1.19
N VAL A 392 -2.07 -18.12 0.04
CA VAL A 392 -1.28 -18.52 1.22
C VAL A 392 -1.92 -19.62 2.05
N VAL A 393 -3.16 -19.97 1.74
CA VAL A 393 -3.93 -21.00 2.46
C VAL A 393 -3.53 -22.40 1.99
N SER A 394 -3.19 -22.53 0.71
CA SER A 394 -2.69 -23.79 0.16
C SER A 394 -1.16 -23.88 0.22
N ALA A 395 -0.68 -25.01 0.74
CA ALA A 395 0.73 -25.39 0.65
C ALA A 395 1.14 -25.73 -0.80
N CYS A 396 0.18 -26.00 -1.69
CA CYS A 396 0.45 -26.32 -3.09
C CYS A 396 0.92 -25.08 -3.85
N TYR A 397 2.10 -25.18 -4.47
CA TYR A 397 2.67 -24.11 -5.31
C TYR A 397 1.95 -23.96 -6.66
N LYS A 398 1.17 -24.97 -7.09
CA LYS A 398 0.37 -24.90 -8.32
C LYS A 398 -0.90 -24.08 -8.15
N ILE A 399 -1.37 -23.91 -6.91
CA ILE A 399 -2.48 -23.02 -6.60
C ILE A 399 -1.94 -21.60 -6.51
N ILE A 400 -2.15 -20.87 -7.60
CA ILE A 400 -1.80 -19.46 -7.76
C ILE A 400 -2.83 -18.55 -7.07
N GLY A 401 -2.44 -17.32 -6.78
CA GLY A 401 -3.39 -16.28 -6.38
C GLY A 401 -4.31 -15.89 -7.53
N GLY A 402 -5.44 -15.25 -7.22
CA GLY A 402 -6.46 -14.90 -8.22
C GLY A 402 -7.42 -13.82 -7.75
N GLY A 403 -8.56 -13.67 -8.43
CA GLY A 403 -9.59 -12.68 -8.10
C GLY A 403 -9.29 -11.27 -8.61
N GLY A 404 -10.30 -10.40 -8.50
CA GLY A 404 -10.30 -9.03 -9.01
C GLY A 404 -10.61 -8.91 -10.51
N GLU A 405 -10.34 -7.73 -11.08
CA GLU A 405 -10.75 -7.36 -12.44
C GLU A 405 -9.81 -7.88 -13.56
N TYR A 406 -8.66 -8.48 -13.22
CA TYR A 406 -7.65 -8.89 -14.21
C TYR A 406 -6.86 -10.15 -13.81
N GLU A 407 -6.28 -10.80 -14.81
CA GLU A 407 -5.43 -11.99 -14.64
C GLU A 407 -4.14 -11.69 -13.87
N MET A 408 -3.63 -12.66 -13.13
CA MET A 408 -2.41 -12.52 -12.33
C MET A 408 -1.20 -12.08 -13.17
N GLN A 409 -0.44 -11.10 -12.67
CA GLN A 409 0.75 -10.59 -13.36
C GLN A 409 2.05 -11.29 -12.94
N GLU A 410 3.01 -11.35 -13.86
CA GLU A 410 4.35 -11.92 -13.67
C GLU A 410 5.41 -10.80 -13.59
N GLY A 411 6.47 -11.02 -12.81
CA GLY A 411 7.54 -10.05 -12.63
C GLY A 411 8.18 -10.18 -11.25
N PHE A 412 7.52 -9.85 -10.15
CA PHE A 412 6.72 -8.64 -9.96
C PHE A 412 7.49 -7.74 -8.97
N GLY A 413 7.53 -6.44 -9.23
CA GLY A 413 8.49 -5.51 -8.63
C GLY A 413 8.52 -5.54 -7.09
N TRP A 414 7.37 -5.41 -6.42
CA TRP A 414 7.34 -5.49 -4.96
C TRP A 414 7.73 -6.88 -4.45
N THR A 415 7.46 -7.95 -5.19
CA THR A 415 7.63 -9.33 -4.68
C THR A 415 9.11 -9.62 -4.67
N ASN A 416 9.78 -9.26 -5.76
CA ASN A 416 11.23 -9.33 -5.90
C ASN A 416 11.90 -8.47 -4.83
N GLY A 417 11.40 -7.24 -4.65
CA GLY A 417 11.97 -6.30 -3.68
C GLY A 417 11.86 -6.76 -2.23
N VAL A 418 10.68 -7.24 -1.84
CA VAL A 418 10.41 -7.80 -0.52
C VAL A 418 11.24 -9.05 -0.27
N LEU A 419 11.29 -9.99 -1.22
CA LEU A 419 12.06 -11.21 -1.02
C LEU A 419 13.55 -10.94 -0.86
N LEU A 420 14.13 -10.08 -1.70
CA LEU A 420 15.55 -9.74 -1.59
C LEU A 420 15.86 -9.12 -0.22
N ASP A 421 14.99 -8.24 0.27
CA ASP A 421 15.15 -7.64 1.59
C ASP A 421 15.03 -8.65 2.73
N LEU A 422 14.06 -9.56 2.67
CA LEU A 422 13.90 -10.63 3.65
C LEU A 422 15.09 -11.60 3.63
N LEU A 423 15.62 -11.94 2.45
CA LEU A 423 16.79 -12.80 2.31
C LEU A 423 18.05 -12.13 2.86
N VAL A 424 18.22 -10.82 2.67
CA VAL A 424 19.32 -10.06 3.30
C VAL A 424 19.16 -10.03 4.83
N THR A 425 17.94 -9.89 5.32
CA THR A 425 17.65 -9.72 6.76
C THR A 425 17.69 -11.04 7.54
N TYR A 426 17.18 -12.13 6.94
CA TYR A 426 16.95 -13.42 7.61
C TYR A 426 17.75 -14.57 6.99
N GLY A 427 18.53 -14.37 5.93
CA GLY A 427 19.15 -15.45 5.15
C GLY A 427 20.03 -16.41 5.94
N ASN A 428 20.58 -15.98 7.09
CA ASN A 428 21.35 -16.85 8.00
C ASN A 428 20.49 -17.77 8.90
N GLN A 429 19.19 -17.51 8.99
CA GLN A 429 18.22 -18.26 9.78
C GLN A 429 17.29 -19.11 8.89
N LEU A 430 17.17 -18.76 7.61
CA LEU A 430 16.31 -19.48 6.68
C LEU A 430 16.97 -20.78 6.23
N THR A 431 16.18 -21.85 6.23
CA THR A 431 16.57 -23.16 5.68
C THR A 431 15.52 -23.62 4.68
N TRP A 432 15.96 -24.44 3.72
CA TRP A 432 15.07 -25.07 2.75
C TRP A 432 15.60 -26.47 2.41
N SER A 433 14.72 -27.45 2.32
CA SER A 433 15.03 -28.80 1.86
C SER A 433 14.02 -29.29 0.80
N PRO A 434 14.43 -30.21 -0.10
CA PRO A 434 13.52 -30.78 -1.10
C PRO A 434 12.28 -31.50 -0.52
N ALA A 435 12.34 -31.97 0.72
CA ALA A 435 11.19 -32.59 1.40
C ALA A 435 10.10 -31.58 1.79
N GLU A 436 10.41 -30.28 1.77
CA GLU A 436 9.44 -29.19 2.00
C GLU A 436 8.74 -28.76 0.70
N GLU A 437 8.94 -29.54 -0.37
CA GLU A 437 8.19 -29.44 -1.62
C GLU A 437 6.80 -30.08 -1.43
N CYS A 438 5.78 -29.47 -2.01
CA CYS A 438 4.40 -29.97 -1.85
C CYS A 438 4.27 -31.40 -2.43
N GLU A 439 3.97 -32.37 -1.57
CA GLU A 439 3.85 -33.81 -1.93
C GLU A 439 2.65 -34.13 -2.82
N CYS A 440 1.71 -33.21 -3.03
CA CYS A 440 0.50 -33.39 -3.85
C CYS A 440 0.79 -33.56 -5.37
N CYS A 441 2.05 -33.80 -5.75
CA CYS A 441 2.52 -33.73 -7.14
C CYS A 441 2.65 -35.09 -7.86
N VAL A 442 2.23 -36.22 -7.25
CA VAL A 442 2.41 -37.55 -7.86
C VAL A 442 1.14 -38.13 -8.50
N LEU A 443 -0.07 -37.76 -8.08
CA LEU A 443 -1.34 -38.26 -8.65
C LEU A 443 -2.40 -37.16 -8.66
N ASP A 444 -3.28 -37.20 -9.68
CA ASP A 444 -4.38 -36.28 -9.99
C ASP A 444 -4.98 -35.59 -8.76
N CYS A 445 -4.59 -34.32 -8.56
CA CYS A 445 -4.94 -33.61 -7.34
C CYS A 445 -6.27 -32.86 -7.49
N ILE A 446 -7.30 -33.34 -6.80
CA ILE A 446 -8.52 -32.58 -6.49
C ILE A 446 -8.21 -31.73 -5.25
N CYS A 447 -7.51 -30.61 -5.43
CA CYS A 447 -7.49 -29.58 -4.41
C CYS A 447 -8.82 -28.81 -4.50
N LEU A 448 -9.71 -28.99 -3.54
CA LEU A 448 -10.89 -28.13 -3.41
C LEU A 448 -10.41 -26.69 -3.19
N VAL A 449 -10.90 -25.81 -4.07
CA VAL A 449 -10.63 -24.36 -4.14
C VAL A 449 -11.20 -23.64 -2.93
#